data_AF-A0A0B8T3W5-F1
#
_entry.id   AF-A0A0B8T3W5-F1
#
_cell.length_a   1.000
_cell.length_b   1.000
_cell.length_c   1.000
_cell.angle_alpha   90.00
_cell.angle_beta   90.00
_cell.angle_gamma   90.00
#
_symmetry.space_group_name_H-M   'P 1'
#
loop_
_entity.id
_entity.type
_entity.pdbx_description
1 polymer ?
#
loop_
_entity_poly.entity_id
_entity_poly.type
_entity_poly.pdbx_seq_one_letter_code
_entity_poly.pdbx_strand_id
1 'polypeptide(L)'
;MKFKQLSRLALAGLGFVFSVGSMTSCKNDNEVEPIKEGIERSEITLTSASGESVSAHGDHFHGLDGGTEGEKIVITFDETGKATQNGHLHLPSEAVYKLELKAWDYNGVEVQNQFIANKATADLYKAFLIGGDFVLNTDTQDETGAIFQPRESKYVDGTAVNGKYEMTGIVSYFTAGHRNEGATKKVAFVLRKLEAGVKAKVERVDWNRTDYKTVFPGTDILELKFEIHSEGEHAH
;
A
#
# COMPACT_ATOMS: atom_id res chain seq x y z
N MET A 1 -52.25 -45.82 50.10
CA MET A 1 -52.86 -45.60 48.76
C MET A 1 -51.92 -46.23 47.73
N LYS A 2 -52.20 -47.41 47.15
CA LYS A 2 -53.04 -47.71 45.95
C LYS A 2 -52.62 -46.82 44.75
N PHE A 3 -52.19 -47.28 43.56
CA PHE A 3 -52.41 -48.47 42.70
C PHE A 3 -51.09 -48.80 41.92
N LYS A 4 -50.61 -50.05 41.77
CA LYS A 4 -51.00 -51.19 40.89
C LYS A 4 -50.58 -51.10 39.40
N GLN A 5 -49.69 -52.04 39.01
CA GLN A 5 -49.69 -52.88 37.79
C GLN A 5 -49.41 -52.20 36.41
N LEU A 6 -48.82 -52.80 35.37
CA LEU A 6 -48.64 -54.20 34.94
C LEU A 6 -47.55 -54.27 33.84
N SER A 7 -46.91 -55.45 33.76
CA SER A 7 -45.99 -55.98 32.75
C SER A 7 -46.46 -55.93 31.29
N ARG A 8 -45.51 -55.99 30.32
CA ARG A 8 -45.55 -56.94 29.19
C ARG A 8 -44.20 -57.08 28.47
N LEU A 9 -43.82 -58.33 28.27
CA LEU A 9 -42.70 -58.89 27.51
C LEU A 9 -43.21 -59.36 26.13
N ALA A 10 -42.42 -59.21 25.06
CA ALA A 10 -42.39 -60.02 23.82
C ALA A 10 -41.37 -59.34 22.85
N LEU A 11 -40.16 -59.83 22.57
CA LEU A 11 -39.65 -61.06 21.93
C LEU A 11 -39.83 -61.13 20.39
N ALA A 12 -38.74 -61.54 19.73
CA ALA A 12 -38.48 -61.82 18.30
C ALA A 12 -38.06 -60.60 17.45
N GLY A 13 -36.94 -60.56 16.73
CA GLY A 13 -36.04 -61.59 16.22
C GLY A 13 -35.97 -61.45 14.70
N LEU A 14 -34.77 -61.24 14.12
CA LEU A 14 -34.29 -61.76 12.80
C LEU A 14 -33.02 -61.00 12.40
N GLY A 15 -31.95 -61.74 12.10
CA GLY A 15 -30.77 -61.18 11.44
C GLY A 15 -31.03 -60.91 9.95
N PHE A 16 -30.30 -59.96 9.38
CA PHE A 16 -30.10 -59.89 7.94
C PHE A 16 -28.79 -59.16 7.58
N VAL A 17 -27.85 -59.97 7.10
CA VAL A 17 -27.02 -59.76 5.89
C VAL A 17 -26.23 -58.44 5.76
N PHE A 18 -24.91 -58.63 5.89
CA PHE A 18 -23.84 -57.83 5.27
C PHE A 18 -24.20 -57.47 3.82
N SER A 19 -24.47 -56.19 3.57
CA SER A 19 -24.51 -55.62 2.21
C SER A 19 -23.34 -54.65 2.11
N VAL A 20 -22.32 -55.04 1.36
CA VAL A 20 -21.19 -54.19 0.98
C VAL A 20 -21.75 -53.10 0.07
N GLY A 21 -22.11 -51.96 0.67
CA GLY A 21 -22.41 -50.75 -0.07
C GLY A 21 -21.09 -50.16 -0.55
N SER A 22 -20.79 -50.35 -1.83
CA SER A 22 -19.74 -49.63 -2.54
C SER A 22 -19.95 -48.13 -2.33
N MET A 23 -19.17 -47.54 -1.43
CA MET A 23 -19.09 -46.09 -1.28
C MET A 23 -18.40 -45.58 -2.53
N THR A 24 -19.17 -45.28 -3.58
CA THR A 24 -18.72 -44.43 -4.67
C THR A 24 -18.54 -43.05 -4.03
N SER A 25 -17.33 -42.79 -3.55
CA SER A 25 -16.89 -41.44 -3.19
C SER A 25 -16.94 -40.61 -4.46
N CYS A 26 -18.10 -40.01 -4.74
CA CYS A 26 -18.19 -38.88 -5.64
C CYS A 26 -17.33 -37.79 -5.02
N LYS A 27 -16.06 -37.72 -5.44
CA LYS A 27 -15.30 -36.50 -5.30
C LYS A 27 -16.11 -35.43 -6.03
N ASN A 28 -16.66 -34.49 -5.27
CA ASN A 28 -17.11 -33.23 -5.85
C ASN A 28 -15.84 -32.51 -6.30
N ASP A 29 -15.30 -32.90 -7.46
CA ASP A 29 -14.15 -32.26 -8.13
C ASP A 29 -14.54 -30.90 -8.76
N ASN A 30 -15.46 -30.17 -8.12
CA ASN A 30 -15.87 -28.83 -8.50
C ASN A 30 -15.96 -27.96 -7.23
N GLU A 31 -14.85 -27.88 -6.48
CA GLU A 31 -14.64 -26.65 -5.70
C GLU A 31 -14.41 -25.53 -6.72
N VAL A 32 -15.46 -24.75 -6.95
CA VAL A 32 -15.33 -23.49 -7.69
C VAL A 32 -14.45 -22.61 -6.82
N GLU A 33 -13.21 -22.37 -7.23
CA GLU A 33 -12.37 -21.40 -6.53
C GLU A 33 -13.11 -20.06 -6.50
N PRO A 34 -13.20 -19.41 -5.33
CA PRO A 34 -13.88 -18.13 -5.24
C PRO A 34 -13.18 -17.12 -6.16
N ILE A 35 -13.96 -16.41 -6.98
CA ILE A 35 -13.44 -15.29 -7.77
C ILE A 35 -12.91 -14.25 -6.79
N LYS A 36 -11.61 -14.00 -6.84
CA LYS A 36 -10.97 -12.93 -6.07
C LYS A 36 -11.06 -11.62 -6.84
N GLU A 37 -11.47 -10.56 -6.16
CA GLU A 37 -11.51 -9.19 -6.68
C GLU A 37 -10.48 -8.31 -5.95
N GLY A 38 -10.13 -7.17 -6.54
CA GLY A 38 -9.20 -6.20 -5.95
C GLY A 38 -7.77 -6.37 -6.46
N ILE A 39 -6.80 -5.90 -5.66
CA ILE A 39 -5.38 -5.90 -6.02
C ILE A 39 -4.75 -7.20 -5.51
N GLU A 40 -4.16 -7.97 -6.42
CA GLU A 40 -3.42 -9.19 -6.10
C GLU A 40 -1.98 -8.88 -5.65
N ARG A 41 -1.33 -7.93 -6.32
CA ARG A 41 0.06 -7.55 -6.03
C ARG A 41 0.33 -6.11 -6.40
N SER A 42 1.38 -5.55 -5.82
CA SER A 42 1.83 -4.20 -6.13
C SER A 42 3.36 -4.12 -6.19
N GLU A 43 3.85 -3.09 -6.87
CA GLU A 43 5.26 -2.74 -6.92
C GLU A 43 5.42 -1.24 -6.65
N ILE A 44 6.45 -0.90 -5.89
CA ILE A 44 6.99 0.46 -5.83
C ILE A 44 8.35 0.43 -6.51
N THR A 45 8.51 1.21 -7.58
CA THR A 45 9.82 1.48 -8.18
C THR A 45 10.36 2.78 -7.63
N LEU A 46 11.52 2.72 -6.99
CA LEU A 46 12.31 3.87 -6.58
C LEU A 46 13.41 4.10 -7.62
N THR A 47 13.43 5.27 -8.24
CA THR A 47 14.49 5.68 -9.17
C THR A 47 15.21 6.87 -8.57
N SER A 48 16.52 6.79 -8.35
CA SER A 48 17.27 7.94 -7.85
C SER A 48 17.16 9.10 -8.85
N ALA A 49 17.08 10.32 -8.34
CA ALA A 49 16.94 11.53 -9.12
C ALA A 49 17.99 12.54 -8.66
N SER A 50 18.76 13.07 -9.60
CA SER A 50 19.83 14.04 -9.33
C SER A 50 19.81 15.19 -10.33
N GLY A 51 20.58 16.23 -10.08
CA GLY A 51 20.74 17.37 -10.98
C GLY A 51 21.05 18.65 -10.21
N GLU A 52 21.77 19.58 -10.82
CA GLU A 52 22.23 20.81 -10.15
C GLU A 52 21.09 21.66 -9.57
N SER A 53 19.89 21.57 -10.15
CA SER A 53 18.71 22.30 -9.69
C SER A 53 17.76 21.48 -8.81
N VAL A 54 18.04 20.18 -8.62
CA VAL A 54 17.21 19.31 -7.77
C VAL A 54 17.61 19.53 -6.32
N SER A 55 16.75 20.17 -5.56
CA SER A 55 17.00 20.45 -4.14
C SER A 55 15.73 20.33 -3.31
N ALA A 56 15.87 19.87 -2.07
CA ALA A 56 14.83 19.89 -1.04
C ALA A 56 14.74 21.29 -0.42
N HIS A 57 13.52 21.79 -0.16
CA HIS A 57 13.28 23.03 0.56
C HIS A 57 11.88 22.99 1.19
N GLY A 58 11.77 23.33 2.48
CA GLY A 58 10.50 23.24 3.21
C GLY A 58 9.87 21.85 3.09
N ASP A 59 8.68 21.76 2.50
CA ASP A 59 7.93 20.50 2.31
C ASP A 59 8.01 19.91 0.89
N HIS A 60 8.90 20.40 0.03
CA HIS A 60 8.93 20.03 -1.39
C HIS A 60 10.32 20.06 -2.02
N PHE A 61 10.39 19.64 -3.28
CA PHE A 61 11.56 19.70 -4.13
C PHE A 61 11.41 20.79 -5.20
N HIS A 62 12.53 21.43 -5.52
CA HIS A 62 12.72 22.25 -6.71
C HIS A 62 13.38 21.44 -7.85
N GLY A 63 13.27 21.95 -9.08
CA GLY A 63 14.05 21.47 -10.23
C GLY A 63 13.79 20.03 -10.72
N LEU A 64 12.79 19.32 -10.19
CA LEU A 64 12.51 17.92 -10.56
C LEU A 64 12.35 17.69 -12.08
N ASP A 65 11.77 18.66 -12.80
CA ASP A 65 11.53 18.55 -14.24
C ASP A 65 12.83 18.58 -15.08
N GLY A 66 13.93 19.08 -14.50
CA GLY A 66 15.28 19.07 -15.09
C GLY A 66 16.21 18.01 -14.48
N GLY A 67 15.68 17.15 -13.61
CA GLY A 67 16.46 16.08 -12.98
C GLY A 67 16.82 14.95 -13.94
N THR A 68 17.88 14.21 -13.61
CA THR A 68 18.31 12.99 -14.29
C THR A 68 17.93 11.78 -13.42
N GLU A 69 17.23 10.83 -14.02
CA GLU A 69 16.91 9.54 -13.39
C GLU A 69 18.14 8.60 -13.42
N GLY A 70 18.38 7.91 -12.31
CA GLY A 70 19.51 7.00 -12.11
C GLY A 70 19.09 5.57 -11.80
N GLU A 71 19.72 4.98 -10.77
CA GLU A 71 19.52 3.59 -10.38
C GLU A 71 18.09 3.32 -9.90
N LYS A 72 17.60 2.11 -10.19
CA LYS A 72 16.25 1.66 -9.83
C LYS A 72 16.28 0.54 -8.79
N ILE A 73 15.42 0.67 -7.80
CA ILE A 73 15.10 -0.37 -6.81
C ILE A 73 13.61 -0.66 -6.93
N VAL A 74 13.25 -1.93 -7.10
CA VAL A 74 11.84 -2.36 -7.16
C VAL A 74 11.50 -3.13 -5.90
N ILE A 75 10.48 -2.67 -5.19
CA ILE A 75 9.91 -3.34 -4.02
C ILE A 75 8.63 -4.03 -4.47
N THR A 76 8.50 -5.33 -4.22
CA THR A 76 7.31 -6.09 -4.58
C THR A 76 6.50 -6.42 -3.32
N PHE A 77 5.18 -6.37 -3.42
CA PHE A 77 4.25 -6.59 -2.33
C PHE A 77 3.19 -7.64 -2.71
N ASP A 78 2.75 -8.42 -1.72
CA ASP A 78 1.61 -9.33 -1.84
C ASP A 78 0.25 -8.60 -1.69
N GLU A 79 -0.84 -9.36 -1.81
CA GLU A 79 -2.24 -8.89 -1.67
C GLU A 79 -2.54 -8.22 -0.31
N THR A 80 -1.70 -8.45 0.71
CA THR A 80 -1.84 -7.86 2.04
C THR A 80 -1.00 -6.59 2.24
N GLY A 81 -0.25 -6.19 1.22
CA GLY A 81 0.68 -5.06 1.29
C GLY A 81 1.99 -5.37 2.02
N LYS A 82 2.30 -6.64 2.26
CA LYS A 82 3.59 -7.05 2.84
C LYS A 82 4.63 -7.17 1.72
N ALA A 83 5.80 -6.57 1.93
CA ALA A 83 6.90 -6.71 0.98
C ALA A 83 7.37 -8.18 0.89
N THR A 84 7.45 -8.69 -0.34
CA THR A 84 7.96 -10.02 -0.69
C THR A 84 9.35 -9.96 -1.31
N GLN A 85 9.75 -8.81 -1.84
CA GLN A 85 11.09 -8.53 -2.37
C GLN A 85 11.50 -7.10 -2.05
N ASN A 86 12.78 -6.89 -1.68
CA ASN A 86 13.38 -5.58 -1.37
C ASN A 86 12.61 -4.76 -0.31
N GLY A 87 11.98 -5.43 0.65
CA GLY A 87 11.23 -4.78 1.73
C GLY A 87 12.08 -4.05 2.76
N HIS A 88 13.40 -4.20 2.72
CA HIS A 88 14.36 -3.51 3.57
C HIS A 88 15.36 -2.79 2.68
N LEU A 89 15.33 -1.46 2.72
CA LEU A 89 16.10 -0.60 1.83
C LEU A 89 17.28 0.03 2.57
N HIS A 90 18.42 0.10 1.91
CA HIS A 90 19.56 0.94 2.29
C HIS A 90 19.60 2.09 1.29
N LEU A 91 19.30 3.31 1.75
CA LEU A 91 19.22 4.49 0.90
C LEU A 91 20.17 5.56 1.43
N PRO A 92 21.03 6.15 0.59
CA PRO A 92 21.72 7.39 0.92
C PRO A 92 20.74 8.46 1.40
N SER A 93 21.07 9.09 2.53
CA SER A 93 20.17 9.97 3.26
C SER A 93 19.76 11.21 2.47
N GLU A 94 20.67 11.77 1.68
CA GLU A 94 20.45 12.98 0.89
C GLU A 94 19.96 12.68 -0.55
N ALA A 95 19.89 11.41 -0.94
CA ALA A 95 19.37 11.07 -2.26
C ALA A 95 17.87 11.36 -2.36
N VAL A 96 17.48 11.88 -3.53
CA VAL A 96 16.08 12.04 -3.91
C VAL A 96 15.67 10.84 -4.76
N TYR A 97 14.50 10.27 -4.48
CA TYR A 97 13.95 9.14 -5.21
C TYR A 97 12.60 9.50 -5.81
N LYS A 98 12.46 9.31 -7.12
CA LYS A 98 11.16 9.20 -7.76
C LYS A 98 10.55 7.85 -7.39
N LEU A 99 9.35 7.87 -6.84
CA LEU A 99 8.54 6.73 -6.48
C LEU A 99 7.42 6.57 -7.52
N GLU A 100 7.34 5.39 -8.12
CA GLU A 100 6.26 5.02 -9.06
C GLU A 100 5.55 3.76 -8.56
N LEU A 101 4.24 3.88 -8.32
CA LEU A 101 3.37 2.75 -7.97
C LEU A 101 2.89 2.02 -9.23
N LYS A 102 2.97 0.70 -9.21
CA LYS A 102 2.21 -0.20 -10.08
C LYS A 102 1.41 -1.19 -9.24
N ALA A 103 0.21 -1.55 -9.70
CA ALA A 103 -0.64 -2.52 -9.01
C ALA A 103 -1.36 -3.37 -10.06
N TRP A 104 -1.58 -4.65 -9.75
CA TRP A 104 -2.25 -5.60 -10.63
C TRP A 104 -3.44 -6.24 -9.91
N ASP A 105 -4.54 -6.44 -10.63
CA ASP A 105 -5.65 -7.26 -10.15
C ASP A 105 -5.36 -8.77 -10.32
N TYR A 106 -6.27 -9.61 -9.83
CA TYR A 106 -6.19 -11.08 -9.98
C TYR A 106 -6.32 -11.59 -11.42
N ASN A 107 -6.58 -10.70 -12.40
CA ASN A 107 -6.56 -11.02 -13.83
C ASN A 107 -5.22 -10.61 -14.49
N GLY A 108 -4.26 -10.09 -13.72
CA GLY A 108 -2.98 -9.59 -14.21
C GLY A 108 -3.06 -8.24 -14.92
N VAL A 109 -4.15 -7.49 -14.76
CA VAL A 109 -4.34 -6.17 -15.38
C VAL A 109 -3.77 -5.08 -14.48
N GLU A 110 -2.97 -4.17 -15.04
CA GLU A 110 -2.50 -2.98 -14.33
C GLU A 110 -3.67 -2.05 -13.97
N VAL A 111 -3.82 -1.69 -12.70
CA VAL A 111 -4.96 -0.90 -12.19
C VAL A 111 -4.59 0.48 -11.66
N GLN A 112 -3.31 0.81 -11.47
CA GLN A 112 -2.90 2.09 -10.89
C GLN A 112 -3.41 3.31 -11.65
N ASN A 113 -3.50 3.20 -12.98
CA ASN A 113 -3.98 4.27 -13.85
C ASN A 113 -5.47 4.57 -13.65
N GLN A 114 -6.24 3.64 -13.07
CA GLN A 114 -7.64 3.87 -12.73
C GLN A 114 -7.78 4.94 -11.64
N PHE A 115 -6.79 5.10 -10.75
CA PHE A 115 -6.81 6.09 -9.67
C PHE A 115 -6.50 7.53 -10.15
N ILE A 116 -6.01 7.67 -11.38
CA ILE A 116 -5.66 8.94 -12.03
C ILE A 116 -6.29 9.06 -13.42
N ALA A 117 -7.42 8.36 -13.64
CA ALA A 117 -8.05 8.27 -14.96
C ALA A 117 -8.40 9.65 -15.55
N ASN A 118 -8.95 10.52 -14.70
CA ASN A 118 -9.29 11.92 -14.96
C ASN A 118 -9.34 12.67 -13.63
N LYS A 119 -9.55 13.98 -13.67
CA LYS A 119 -9.63 14.82 -12.46
C LYS A 119 -10.69 14.35 -11.46
N ALA A 120 -11.91 14.04 -11.93
CA ALA A 120 -13.01 13.66 -11.04
C ALA A 120 -12.70 12.37 -10.26
N THR A 121 -12.06 11.41 -10.91
CA THR A 121 -11.59 10.19 -10.25
C THR A 121 -10.42 10.50 -9.32
N ALA A 122 -9.40 11.23 -9.79
CA ALA A 122 -8.21 11.54 -9.01
C ALA A 122 -8.53 12.31 -7.73
N ASP A 123 -9.53 13.20 -7.74
CA ASP A 123 -9.97 13.96 -6.56
C ASP A 123 -10.45 13.08 -5.40
N LEU A 124 -10.74 11.80 -5.66
CA LEU A 124 -11.12 10.82 -4.65
C LEU A 124 -9.93 10.05 -4.05
N TYR A 125 -8.73 10.18 -4.60
CA TYR A 125 -7.57 9.38 -4.16
C TYR A 125 -6.42 10.25 -3.74
N LYS A 126 -5.73 9.83 -2.68
CA LYS A 126 -4.46 10.43 -2.25
C LYS A 126 -3.57 9.36 -1.64
N ALA A 127 -2.30 9.44 -2.00
CA ALA A 127 -1.23 8.69 -1.39
C ALA A 127 -0.37 9.57 -0.50
N PHE A 128 0.13 8.96 0.55
CA PHE A 128 1.00 9.55 1.56
C PHE A 128 1.82 8.44 2.23
N LEU A 129 2.95 8.80 2.83
CA LEU A 129 3.72 7.91 3.67
C LEU A 129 3.22 8.02 5.12
N ILE A 130 3.23 6.91 5.86
CA ILE A 130 2.94 6.88 7.29
C ILE A 130 4.04 6.12 8.05
N GLY A 131 4.33 6.56 9.27
CA GLY A 131 5.16 5.84 10.22
C GLY A 131 6.65 6.17 10.13
N GLY A 132 7.45 5.44 10.91
CA GLY A 132 8.89 5.62 11.00
C GLY A 132 9.34 6.79 11.88
N ASP A 133 8.43 7.68 12.27
CA ASP A 133 8.72 8.88 13.05
C ASP A 133 9.90 9.66 12.43
N PHE A 134 9.73 9.99 11.15
CA PHE A 134 10.75 10.72 10.39
C PHE A 134 10.81 12.17 10.87
N VAL A 135 12.00 12.70 11.12
CA VAL A 135 12.18 14.15 11.27
C VAL A 135 11.90 14.77 9.91
N LEU A 136 10.79 15.50 9.79
CA LEU A 136 10.38 16.09 8.53
C LEU A 136 11.19 17.34 8.25
N ASN A 137 11.38 17.64 6.98
CA ASN A 137 12.24 18.74 6.57
C ASN A 137 11.80 20.10 7.14
N THR A 138 10.48 20.32 7.24
CA THR A 138 9.87 21.51 7.87
C THR A 138 10.12 21.64 9.36
N ASP A 139 10.52 20.56 10.03
CA ASP A 139 10.81 20.52 11.46
C ASP A 139 12.31 20.75 11.74
N THR A 140 13.10 20.99 10.71
CA THR A 140 14.55 21.21 10.78
C THR A 140 14.89 22.66 10.44
N GLN A 141 15.98 23.17 11.02
CA GLN A 141 16.49 24.51 10.69
C GLN A 141 17.42 24.50 9.48
N ASP A 142 18.03 23.36 9.20
CA ASP A 142 19.05 23.15 8.16
C ASP A 142 18.47 22.56 6.87
N GLU A 143 17.16 22.29 6.83
CA GLU A 143 16.47 21.67 5.69
C GLU A 143 17.08 20.33 5.25
N THR A 144 17.43 19.50 6.24
CA THR A 144 18.01 18.17 6.01
C THR A 144 17.10 17.01 6.45
N GLY A 145 15.80 17.26 6.59
CA GLY A 145 14.80 16.27 6.99
C GLY A 145 14.11 15.57 5.81
N ALA A 146 13.13 14.73 6.13
CA ALA A 146 12.41 13.94 5.14
C ALA A 146 11.35 14.75 4.39
N ILE A 147 11.14 14.43 3.12
CA ILE A 147 10.08 15.00 2.27
C ILE A 147 9.37 13.88 1.53
N PHE A 148 8.05 14.00 1.38
CA PHE A 148 7.26 13.21 0.43
C PHE A 148 6.35 14.14 -0.39
N GLN A 149 6.50 14.10 -1.71
CA GLN A 149 5.82 14.99 -2.64
C GLN A 149 5.18 14.20 -3.80
N PRO A 150 3.85 14.05 -3.83
CA PRO A 150 3.11 13.67 -5.03
C PRO A 150 3.42 14.60 -6.21
N ARG A 151 3.50 14.06 -7.44
CA ARG A 151 4.02 14.79 -8.60
C ARG A 151 3.44 14.38 -9.96
N GLU A 152 2.23 13.84 -10.05
CA GLU A 152 1.60 13.69 -11.36
C GLU A 152 1.51 15.04 -12.11
N SER A 153 1.82 15.03 -13.41
CA SER A 153 1.71 16.21 -14.29
C SER A 153 0.51 16.13 -15.23
N LYS A 154 0.00 14.92 -15.49
CA LYS A 154 -1.18 14.65 -16.31
C LYS A 154 -1.98 13.50 -15.74
N TYR A 155 -3.29 13.53 -15.96
CA TYR A 155 -4.16 12.37 -15.83
C TYR A 155 -4.08 11.48 -17.08
N VAL A 156 -4.67 10.29 -17.03
CA VAL A 156 -4.68 9.34 -18.15
C VAL A 156 -5.41 9.90 -19.37
N ASP A 157 -6.46 10.68 -19.17
CA ASP A 157 -7.18 11.38 -20.26
C ASP A 157 -6.36 12.52 -20.93
N GLY A 158 -5.15 12.77 -20.45
CA GLY A 158 -4.23 13.79 -20.97
C GLY A 158 -4.43 15.19 -20.40
N THR A 159 -5.47 15.40 -19.58
CA THR A 159 -5.70 16.67 -18.89
C THR A 159 -4.56 16.95 -17.91
N ALA A 160 -4.09 18.19 -17.85
CA ALA A 160 -3.02 18.59 -16.95
C ALA A 160 -3.48 18.55 -15.49
N VAL A 161 -2.58 18.13 -14.59
CA VAL A 161 -2.76 18.21 -13.14
C VAL A 161 -2.36 19.61 -12.69
N ASN A 162 -3.25 20.32 -11.99
CA ASN A 162 -3.01 21.70 -11.58
C ASN A 162 -2.93 21.83 -10.05
N GLY A 163 -1.70 21.74 -9.51
CA GLY A 163 -1.41 22.04 -8.12
C GLY A 163 -1.40 20.82 -7.17
N LYS A 164 -0.91 21.06 -5.94
CA LYS A 164 -0.57 19.99 -4.97
C LYS A 164 -1.75 19.13 -4.50
N TYR A 165 -2.97 19.68 -4.53
CA TYR A 165 -4.18 18.99 -4.08
C TYR A 165 -4.82 18.13 -5.17
N GLU A 166 -4.42 18.30 -6.43
CA GLU A 166 -4.94 17.50 -7.55
C GLU A 166 -4.19 16.19 -7.74
N MET A 167 -2.93 16.15 -7.29
CA MET A 167 -2.05 14.98 -7.36
C MET A 167 -2.56 13.83 -6.47
N THR A 168 -2.55 12.61 -7.01
CA THR A 168 -2.92 11.39 -6.29
C THR A 168 -1.73 10.77 -5.58
N GLY A 169 -0.51 10.84 -6.11
CA GLY A 169 0.71 10.24 -5.54
C GLY A 169 1.06 8.83 -6.05
N ILE A 170 0.44 8.38 -7.15
CA ILE A 170 0.91 7.25 -7.97
C ILE A 170 2.34 7.51 -8.48
N VAL A 171 2.65 8.77 -8.81
CA VAL A 171 4.01 9.27 -9.00
C VAL A 171 4.30 10.26 -7.89
N SER A 172 5.37 10.02 -7.15
CA SER A 172 5.82 10.88 -6.05
C SER A 172 7.34 11.01 -6.06
N TYR A 173 7.88 11.94 -5.29
CA TYR A 173 9.29 12.04 -4.97
C TYR A 173 9.45 12.03 -3.46
N PHE A 174 10.53 11.43 -2.96
CA PHE A 174 10.84 11.48 -1.55
C PHE A 174 12.34 11.49 -1.30
N THR A 175 12.72 11.93 -0.11
CA THR A 175 14.06 11.77 0.46
C THR A 175 13.91 11.39 1.93
N ALA A 176 14.84 10.58 2.44
CA ALA A 176 14.90 10.26 3.86
C ALA A 176 15.44 11.45 4.67
N GLY A 177 16.33 12.25 4.10
CA GLY A 177 17.02 13.37 4.73
C GLY A 177 18.11 12.92 5.72
N HIS A 178 19.23 13.64 5.76
CA HIS A 178 20.35 13.42 6.66
C HIS A 178 19.94 13.31 8.14
N ARG A 179 18.92 14.07 8.59
CA ARG A 179 18.41 13.98 9.99
C ARG A 179 17.83 12.64 10.39
N ASN A 180 17.56 11.77 9.42
CA ASN A 180 16.99 10.45 9.64
C ASN A 180 18.00 9.32 9.51
N GLU A 181 19.30 9.62 9.38
CA GLU A 181 20.37 8.62 9.42
C GLU A 181 20.36 7.76 10.69
N GLY A 182 20.76 6.50 10.54
CA GLY A 182 20.90 5.58 11.66
C GLY A 182 19.85 4.47 11.65
N ALA A 183 19.05 4.36 12.70
CA ALA A 183 18.19 3.19 12.88
C ALA A 183 17.20 2.98 11.72
N THR A 184 16.99 1.73 11.32
CA THR A 184 15.96 1.36 10.33
C THR A 184 14.57 1.76 10.81
N LYS A 185 13.81 2.43 9.94
CA LYS A 185 12.46 2.92 10.20
C LYS A 185 11.43 2.13 9.37
N LYS A 186 10.31 1.78 9.99
CA LYS A 186 9.18 1.10 9.33
C LYS A 186 8.24 2.13 8.74
N VAL A 187 7.98 2.04 7.44
CA VAL A 187 7.14 2.99 6.69
C VAL A 187 6.04 2.23 5.95
N ALA A 188 4.89 2.86 5.82
CA ALA A 188 3.82 2.41 4.93
C ALA A 188 3.56 3.47 3.86
N PHE A 189 3.56 3.08 2.59
CA PHE A 189 2.93 3.85 1.52
C PHE A 189 1.45 3.51 1.52
N VAL A 190 0.60 4.50 1.77
CA VAL A 190 -0.85 4.34 1.79
C VAL A 190 -1.43 5.01 0.57
N LEU A 191 -2.21 4.30 -0.23
CA LEU A 191 -3.12 4.90 -1.21
C LEU A 191 -4.54 4.76 -0.67
N ARG A 192 -5.19 5.89 -0.41
CA ARG A 192 -6.51 5.93 0.21
C ARG A 192 -7.53 6.54 -0.73
N LYS A 193 -8.70 5.88 -0.83
CA LYS A 193 -9.91 6.49 -1.39
C LYS A 193 -10.56 7.32 -0.29
N LEU A 194 -10.64 8.61 -0.51
CA LEU A 194 -11.10 9.61 0.44
C LEU A 194 -12.57 9.95 0.21
N GLU A 195 -13.23 10.37 1.28
CA GLU A 195 -14.53 11.04 1.16
C GLU A 195 -14.40 12.40 0.47
N ALA A 196 -15.51 12.88 -0.10
CA ALA A 196 -15.54 14.14 -0.82
C ALA A 196 -15.05 15.32 0.05
N GLY A 197 -14.14 16.13 -0.51
CA GLY A 197 -13.58 17.31 0.18
C GLY A 197 -12.49 17.01 1.21
N VAL A 198 -12.15 15.74 1.46
CA VAL A 198 -11.08 15.37 2.42
C VAL A 198 -9.69 15.53 1.81
N LYS A 199 -9.53 15.28 0.50
CA LYS A 199 -8.22 15.31 -0.18
C LYS A 199 -7.44 16.61 0.05
N ALA A 200 -8.13 17.75 0.09
CA ALA A 200 -7.52 19.06 0.33
C ALA A 200 -6.97 19.26 1.76
N LYS A 201 -7.28 18.35 2.69
CA LYS A 201 -6.78 18.37 4.08
C LYS A 201 -5.52 17.53 4.28
N VAL A 202 -5.14 16.72 3.30
CA VAL A 202 -3.94 15.89 3.36
C VAL A 202 -2.76 16.74 2.90
N GLU A 203 -1.86 17.05 3.83
CA GLU A 203 -0.65 17.80 3.59
C GLU A 203 0.59 16.90 3.58
N ARG A 204 1.68 17.39 2.97
CA ARG A 204 2.93 16.63 2.89
C ARG A 204 3.58 16.38 4.25
N VAL A 205 3.27 17.24 5.23
CA VAL A 205 3.77 17.16 6.60
C VAL A 205 3.00 16.15 7.47
N ASP A 206 1.95 15.51 6.94
CA ASP A 206 1.15 14.53 7.69
C ASP A 206 1.82 13.14 7.81
N TRP A 207 3.07 12.97 7.38
CA TRP A 207 3.76 11.67 7.34
C TRP A 207 3.68 10.93 8.69
N ASN A 208 3.92 11.61 9.81
CA ASN A 208 3.94 10.92 11.11
C ASN A 208 2.56 10.78 11.78
N ARG A 209 1.45 11.04 11.07
CA ARG A 209 0.11 10.89 11.68
C ARG A 209 -0.23 9.45 11.98
N THR A 210 -0.45 9.16 13.25
CA THR A 210 -0.95 7.87 13.73
C THR A 210 -2.48 7.76 13.63
N ASP A 211 -3.17 8.89 13.50
CA ASP A 211 -4.64 9.02 13.49
C ASP A 211 -5.23 9.22 12.08
N TYR A 212 -4.43 9.04 11.02
CA TYR A 212 -4.82 9.38 9.64
C TYR A 212 -6.13 8.75 9.18
N LYS A 213 -6.48 7.53 9.63
CA LYS A 213 -7.74 6.87 9.25
C LYS A 213 -8.97 7.63 9.76
N THR A 214 -8.83 8.37 10.86
CA THR A 214 -9.89 9.20 11.44
C THR A 214 -9.87 10.63 10.89
N VAL A 215 -8.68 11.22 10.72
CA VAL A 215 -8.52 12.59 10.19
C VAL A 215 -8.86 12.66 8.70
N PHE A 216 -8.55 11.59 7.95
CA PHE A 216 -8.83 11.44 6.52
C PHE A 216 -9.85 10.31 6.33
N PRO A 217 -11.16 10.55 6.52
CA PRO A 217 -12.16 9.51 6.40
C PRO A 217 -12.21 8.98 4.96
N GLY A 218 -12.43 7.66 4.83
CA GLY A 218 -12.27 6.91 3.59
C GLY A 218 -11.86 5.45 3.80
N THR A 219 -11.31 4.83 2.77
CA THR A 219 -10.88 3.43 2.76
C THR A 219 -9.48 3.31 2.16
N ASP A 220 -8.58 2.59 2.85
CA ASP A 220 -7.27 2.28 2.31
C ASP A 220 -7.45 1.29 1.15
N ILE A 221 -6.95 1.65 -0.02
CA ILE A 221 -6.89 0.79 -1.19
C ILE A 221 -5.60 -0.03 -1.16
N LEU A 222 -4.52 0.60 -0.73
CA LEU A 222 -3.22 -0.04 -0.50
C LEU A 222 -2.62 0.48 0.82
N GLU A 223 -1.96 -0.42 1.55
CA GLU A 223 -1.11 -0.12 2.70
C GLU A 223 0.18 -0.95 2.55
N LEU A 224 1.16 -0.41 1.80
CA LEU A 224 2.37 -1.12 1.39
C LEU A 224 3.50 -0.89 2.39
N LYS A 225 3.93 -1.94 3.08
CA LYS A 225 4.85 -1.86 4.23
C LYS A 225 6.27 -2.26 3.85
N PHE A 226 7.21 -1.37 4.12
CA PHE A 226 8.64 -1.57 3.88
C PHE A 226 9.46 -0.83 4.95
N GLU A 227 10.77 -1.06 4.93
CA GLU A 227 11.72 -0.51 5.88
C GLU A 227 12.77 0.32 5.15
N ILE A 228 13.10 1.47 5.73
CA ILE A 228 14.12 2.39 5.22
C ILE A 228 15.24 2.47 6.25
N HIS A 229 16.44 2.08 5.87
CA HIS A 229 17.70 2.40 6.53
C HIS A 229 18.34 3.56 5.78
N SER A 230 18.37 4.73 6.41
CA SER A 230 18.99 5.94 5.85
C SER A 230 20.48 5.95 6.19
N GLU A 231 21.32 5.90 5.18
CA GLU A 231 22.77 5.81 5.30
C GLU A 231 23.42 7.17 5.04
N GLY A 232 24.40 7.55 5.85
CA GLY A 232 25.27 8.69 5.52
C GLY A 232 26.30 8.33 4.46
N GLU A 233 26.93 9.34 3.85
CA GLU A 233 27.93 9.23 2.76
C GLU A 233 29.20 8.39 3.10
N HIS A 234 29.24 7.72 4.25
CA HIS A 234 30.36 6.91 4.72
C HIS A 234 30.02 5.43 4.95
N ALA A 235 28.85 4.95 4.52
CA ALA A 235 28.39 3.57 4.76
C ALA A 235 28.73 2.57 3.64
N HIS A 236 29.82 2.77 2.90
CA HIS A 236 30.33 1.83 1.90
C HIS A 236 31.79 1.43 2.18
#